data_AF-A0A433XTW3-F1
#
_entry.id   AF-A0A433XTW3-F1
#
_cell.length_a   1.000
_cell.length_b   1.000
_cell.length_c   1.000
_cell.angle_alpha   90.00
_cell.angle_beta   90.00
_cell.angle_gamma   90.00
#
_symmetry.space_group_name_H-M   'P 1'
#
loop_
_entity.id
_entity.type
_entity.pdbx_description
1 polymer ?
#
loop_
_entity_poly.entity_id
_entity_poly.type
_entity_poly.pdbx_seq_one_letter_code
_entity_poly.pdbx_strand_id
1 'polypeptide(L)'
;MYNGGFLMSKRKMIAFLAAMMVVTSIPGSIFAAEGENSSTESVQETVTEVKAPSIFTAFTDITNHWGKADIVNAATKGYVNGYVDQTFKPNQAVSRAEFIKMAVSAIGFTLEQKEGPWYTPYIQAAQSNNVIGDKEYIKGDYNTAMTRLEMAIAAVRAAGLTAATDGEYMLIATKNGLIHGTGKGNLDTLATTTRAQSVVIIERILKVRAGEIL
;
A
#
# COMPACT_ATOMS: atom_id res chain seq x y z
N MET A 1 -34.96 -18.25 34.24
CA MET A 1 -34.94 -17.67 32.87
C MET A 1 -33.50 -17.28 32.57
N TYR A 2 -32.76 -18.15 31.88
CA TYR A 2 -31.43 -17.86 31.33
C TYR A 2 -31.61 -17.38 29.90
N ASN A 3 -30.96 -16.28 29.52
CA ASN A 3 -30.60 -15.89 28.14
C ASN A 3 -29.88 -14.53 28.22
N GLY A 4 -28.72 -14.28 27.63
CA GLY A 4 -27.82 -15.11 26.85
C GLY A 4 -26.49 -14.35 26.74
N GLY A 5 -25.39 -15.01 27.11
CA GLY A 5 -24.04 -14.46 26.99
C GLY A 5 -23.60 -14.44 25.54
N PHE A 6 -23.16 -13.26 25.07
CA PHE A 6 -22.51 -13.10 23.78
C PHE A 6 -21.05 -13.58 23.90
N LEU A 7 -20.83 -14.85 23.56
CA LEU A 7 -19.50 -15.45 23.41
C LEU A 7 -18.91 -15.07 22.05
N MET A 8 -17.88 -14.24 22.05
CA MET A 8 -17.07 -13.92 20.87
C MET A 8 -16.07 -15.07 20.63
N SER A 9 -16.22 -15.80 19.52
CA SER A 9 -15.33 -16.92 19.16
C SER A 9 -14.60 -16.67 17.83
N LYS A 10 -13.28 -16.54 17.97
CA LYS A 10 -12.18 -17.08 17.14
C LYS A 10 -12.23 -16.89 15.61
N ARG A 11 -11.28 -16.03 15.17
CA ARG A 11 -10.36 -16.17 14.01
C ARG A 11 -10.85 -17.07 12.87
N LYS A 12 -11.18 -16.46 11.72
CA LYS A 12 -11.17 -17.14 10.41
C LYS A 12 -10.08 -16.52 9.53
N MET A 13 -8.96 -17.23 9.43
CA MET A 13 -8.06 -17.16 8.29
C MET A 13 -8.83 -17.67 7.07
N ILE A 14 -8.82 -16.93 5.96
CA ILE A 14 -9.28 -17.43 4.66
C ILE A 14 -8.05 -17.47 3.76
N ALA A 15 -7.61 -18.69 3.47
CA ALA A 15 -6.56 -19.00 2.51
C ALA A 15 -7.14 -19.00 1.09
N PHE A 16 -6.37 -18.45 0.15
CA PHE A 16 -6.62 -18.49 -1.29
C PHE A 16 -6.57 -19.94 -1.81
N LEU A 17 -7.56 -20.35 -2.59
CA LEU A 17 -7.57 -21.61 -3.34
C LEU A 17 -7.62 -21.31 -4.84
N ALA A 18 -6.54 -21.68 -5.53
CA ALA A 18 -6.43 -21.66 -6.98
C ALA A 18 -7.29 -22.79 -7.59
N ALA A 19 -8.07 -22.47 -8.62
CA ALA A 19 -8.83 -23.43 -9.39
C ALA A 19 -7.91 -24.18 -10.37
N MET A 20 -7.78 -25.50 -10.19
CA MET A 20 -7.07 -26.39 -11.11
C MET A 20 -8.09 -27.27 -11.85
N MET A 21 -7.97 -27.23 -13.19
CA MET A 21 -8.84 -27.83 -14.19
C MET A 21 -8.77 -29.37 -14.13
N VAL A 22 -9.92 -30.05 -14.09
CA VAL A 22 -10.01 -31.52 -14.14
C VAL A 22 -9.94 -31.96 -15.60
N VAL A 23 -8.88 -32.68 -15.97
CA VAL A 23 -8.81 -33.45 -17.23
C VAL A 23 -9.28 -34.87 -16.91
N THR A 24 -10.43 -35.28 -17.45
CA THR A 24 -10.96 -36.64 -17.26
C THR A 24 -10.40 -37.60 -18.31
N SER A 25 -9.83 -38.70 -17.82
CA SER A 25 -9.21 -39.80 -18.57
C SER A 25 -10.26 -40.74 -19.20
N ILE A 26 -10.02 -41.22 -20.42
CA ILE A 26 -10.71 -42.39 -21.00
C ILE A 26 -9.73 -43.59 -21.00
N PRO A 27 -10.15 -44.78 -20.52
CA PRO A 27 -9.32 -45.98 -20.52
C PRO A 27 -9.37 -46.71 -21.89
N GLY A 28 -8.20 -47.08 -22.40
CA GLY A 28 -8.03 -47.96 -23.57
C GLY A 28 -7.21 -49.19 -23.18
N SER A 29 -7.78 -50.36 -23.46
CA SER A 29 -7.40 -51.68 -22.95
C SER A 29 -6.10 -52.28 -23.49
N ILE A 30 -5.36 -52.91 -22.57
CA ILE A 30 -4.78 -54.27 -22.61
C ILE A 30 -4.28 -54.79 -23.97
N PHE A 31 -2.95 -54.87 -24.11
CA PHE A 31 -2.27 -55.98 -24.79
C PHE A 31 -1.04 -56.38 -23.96
N ALA A 32 -0.95 -57.67 -23.65
CA ALA A 32 0.18 -58.31 -22.99
C ALA A 32 1.19 -58.80 -24.04
N ALA A 33 2.47 -58.46 -23.87
CA ALA A 33 3.59 -59.25 -24.36
C ALA A 33 4.87 -58.85 -23.61
N GLU A 34 5.38 -59.83 -22.87
CA GLU A 34 6.67 -59.99 -22.20
C GLU A 34 7.87 -59.43 -22.99
N GLY A 35 8.82 -58.80 -22.28
CA GLY A 35 10.11 -58.42 -22.84
C GLY A 35 10.85 -57.37 -22.03
N GLU A 36 11.54 -57.81 -20.98
CA GLU A 36 12.47 -57.00 -20.19
C GLU A 36 13.61 -56.46 -21.08
N ASN A 37 13.73 -55.14 -21.19
CA ASN A 37 15.04 -54.49 -21.09
C ASN A 37 14.88 -53.02 -20.68
N SER A 38 15.26 -52.76 -19.43
CA SER A 38 15.33 -51.45 -18.80
C SER A 38 16.55 -50.71 -19.31
N SER A 39 16.34 -49.58 -19.98
CA SER A 39 17.35 -48.56 -20.23
C SER A 39 16.64 -47.21 -20.20
N THR A 40 16.39 -46.75 -18.97
CA THR A 40 15.94 -45.38 -18.71
C THR A 40 17.05 -44.42 -19.10
N GLU A 41 16.88 -43.75 -20.24
CA GLU A 41 17.60 -42.55 -20.60
C GLU A 41 17.40 -41.48 -19.51
N SER A 42 18.51 -41.06 -18.91
CA SER A 42 18.56 -39.97 -17.95
C SER A 42 18.31 -38.64 -18.66
N VAL A 43 17.07 -38.17 -18.66
CA VAL A 43 16.80 -36.75 -18.94
C VAL A 43 17.24 -35.96 -17.71
N GLN A 44 18.44 -35.42 -17.79
CA GLN A 44 19.00 -34.46 -16.85
C GLN A 44 18.16 -33.17 -16.97
N GLU A 45 17.18 -32.98 -16.08
CA GLU A 45 16.56 -31.68 -15.87
C GLU A 45 17.65 -30.69 -15.48
N THR A 46 18.07 -29.86 -16.44
CA THR A 46 18.77 -28.63 -16.15
C THR A 46 17.82 -27.75 -15.35
N VAL A 47 17.92 -27.81 -14.02
CA VAL A 47 17.32 -26.83 -13.11
C VAL A 47 18.00 -25.51 -13.43
N THR A 48 17.39 -24.74 -14.34
CA THR A 48 17.67 -23.32 -14.45
C THR A 48 17.27 -22.72 -13.12
N GLU A 49 18.27 -22.35 -12.33
CA GLU A 49 18.13 -21.53 -11.15
C GLU A 49 17.36 -20.27 -11.56
N VAL A 50 16.04 -20.27 -11.32
CA VAL A 50 15.25 -19.05 -11.39
C VAL A 50 15.70 -18.23 -10.20
N LYS A 51 16.74 -17.42 -10.43
CA LYS A 51 17.11 -16.32 -9.54
C LYS A 51 15.84 -15.53 -9.30
N ALA A 52 15.24 -15.73 -8.15
CA ALA A 52 14.20 -14.85 -7.64
C ALA A 52 14.74 -13.42 -7.78
N PRO A 53 14.02 -12.50 -8.43
CA PRO A 53 14.51 -11.14 -8.50
C PRO A 53 14.63 -10.65 -7.06
N SER A 54 15.85 -10.39 -6.62
CA SER A 54 16.12 -9.62 -5.43
C SER A 54 15.61 -8.20 -5.73
N ILE A 55 14.33 -7.94 -5.48
CA ILE A 55 13.71 -6.61 -5.62
C ILE A 55 14.15 -5.74 -4.43
N PHE A 56 15.45 -5.52 -4.34
CA PHE A 56 16.00 -4.39 -3.59
C PHE A 56 16.84 -3.58 -4.56
N THR A 57 16.19 -3.08 -5.60
CA THR A 57 16.79 -2.06 -6.44
C THR A 57 16.85 -0.80 -5.61
N ALA A 58 18.02 -0.53 -5.02
CA ALA A 58 18.27 0.77 -4.40
C ALA A 58 18.00 1.84 -5.45
N PHE A 59 17.03 2.73 -5.20
CA PHE A 59 16.69 3.78 -6.15
C PHE A 59 17.92 4.67 -6.40
N THR A 60 18.22 4.92 -7.67
CA THR A 60 19.47 5.58 -8.06
C THR A 60 19.52 7.05 -7.62
N ASP A 61 18.37 7.69 -7.52
CA ASP A 61 18.17 9.12 -7.24
C ASP A 61 17.97 9.46 -5.75
N ILE A 62 18.12 8.50 -4.84
CA ILE A 62 18.00 8.74 -3.39
C ILE A 62 19.32 8.60 -2.63
N THR A 63 20.44 8.34 -3.31
CA THR A 63 21.73 8.00 -2.67
C THR A 63 22.14 8.98 -1.56
N ASN A 64 21.99 10.28 -1.80
CA ASN A 64 22.31 11.37 -0.88
C ASN A 64 21.05 12.17 -0.45
N HIS A 65 19.86 11.59 -0.62
CA HIS A 65 18.60 12.26 -0.32
C HIS A 65 18.23 12.10 1.17
N TRP A 66 17.77 13.17 1.82
CA TRP A 66 17.41 13.18 3.24
C TRP A 66 16.36 12.10 3.60
N GLY A 67 15.41 11.86 2.71
CA GLY A 67 14.35 10.85 2.89
C GLY A 67 14.75 9.42 2.51
N LYS A 68 16.03 9.13 2.22
CA LYS A 68 16.49 7.82 1.76
C LYS A 68 16.05 6.69 2.69
N ALA A 69 16.26 6.85 3.99
CA ALA A 69 15.95 5.82 4.98
C ALA A 69 14.46 5.48 4.99
N ASP A 70 13.59 6.50 5.00
CA ASP A 70 12.14 6.32 5.00
C ASP A 70 11.65 5.69 3.69
N ILE A 71 12.19 6.12 2.54
CA ILE A 71 11.85 5.57 1.22
C ILE A 71 12.23 4.09 1.12
N VAL A 72 13.43 3.74 1.60
CA VAL A 72 13.91 2.35 1.62
C VAL A 72 13.04 1.49 2.54
N ASN A 73 12.69 2.00 3.73
CA ASN A 73 11.80 1.31 4.65
C ASN A 73 10.40 1.10 4.04
N ALA A 74 9.86 2.13 3.39
CA ALA A 74 8.57 2.08 2.71
C ALA A 74 8.54 1.04 1.58
N ALA A 75 9.62 0.97 0.79
CA ALA A 75 9.77 -0.03 -0.26
C ALA A 75 9.90 -1.44 0.32
N THR A 76 10.63 -1.60 1.42
CA THR A 76 10.75 -2.87 2.16
C THR A 76 9.39 -3.35 2.67
N LYS A 77 8.55 -2.42 3.15
CA LYS A 77 7.17 -2.69 3.58
C LYS A 77 6.19 -2.89 2.41
N GLY A 78 6.62 -2.65 1.17
CA GLY A 78 5.86 -2.93 -0.04
C GLY A 78 4.73 -1.95 -0.38
N TYR A 79 4.63 -0.79 0.27
CA TYR A 79 3.56 0.17 -0.03
C TYR A 79 3.95 1.25 -1.04
N VAL A 80 5.25 1.42 -1.32
CA VAL A 80 5.77 2.27 -2.40
C VAL A 80 6.62 1.48 -3.38
N ASN A 81 6.57 1.90 -4.64
CA ASN A 81 7.39 1.40 -5.72
C ASN A 81 8.07 2.58 -6.43
N GLY A 82 9.24 2.34 -7.00
CA GLY A 82 9.87 3.26 -7.94
C GLY A 82 9.33 3.10 -9.36
N TYR A 83 10.01 3.75 -10.29
CA TYR A 83 9.72 3.73 -11.71
C TYR A 83 10.59 2.67 -12.42
N VAL A 84 10.24 2.36 -13.67
CA VAL A 84 10.93 1.36 -14.50
C VAL A 84 12.40 1.72 -14.74
N ASP A 85 12.74 3.01 -14.68
CA ASP A 85 14.10 3.54 -14.81
C ASP A 85 14.93 3.45 -13.51
N GLN A 86 14.45 2.71 -12.50
CA GLN A 86 15.10 2.55 -11.19
C GLN A 86 15.19 3.84 -10.35
N THR A 87 14.35 4.83 -10.65
CA THR A 87 14.23 6.05 -9.84
C THR A 87 13.03 6.00 -8.90
N PHE A 88 13.05 6.80 -7.83
CA PHE A 88 11.89 7.03 -6.95
C PHE A 88 11.20 8.38 -7.21
N LYS A 89 11.94 9.35 -7.74
CA LYS A 89 11.56 10.76 -7.96
C LYS A 89 11.15 11.45 -6.65
N PRO A 90 12.04 11.50 -5.63
CA PRO A 90 11.69 11.94 -4.28
C PRO A 90 11.21 13.40 -4.21
N ASN A 91 11.68 14.24 -5.13
CA ASN A 91 11.37 15.66 -5.20
C ASN A 91 10.16 15.99 -6.10
N GLN A 92 9.59 14.99 -6.78
CA GLN A 92 8.42 15.21 -7.63
C GLN A 92 7.19 15.44 -6.75
N ALA A 93 6.34 16.39 -7.17
CA ALA A 93 5.04 16.59 -6.56
C ALA A 93 4.19 15.31 -6.64
N VAL A 94 3.53 14.98 -5.54
CA VAL A 94 2.64 13.82 -5.45
C VAL A 94 1.21 14.22 -5.82
N SER A 95 0.52 13.37 -6.57
CA SER A 95 -0.93 13.56 -6.78
C SER A 95 -1.74 13.06 -5.58
N ARG A 96 -3.00 13.52 -5.46
CA ARG A 96 -3.93 13.04 -4.43
C ARG A 96 -4.11 11.52 -4.49
N ALA A 97 -4.33 10.97 -5.70
CA ALA A 97 -4.44 9.55 -5.94
C ALA A 97 -3.20 8.77 -5.47
N GLU A 98 -2.00 9.27 -5.78
CA GLU A 98 -0.76 8.62 -5.38
C GLU A 98 -0.56 8.62 -3.86
N PHE A 99 -0.81 9.75 -3.19
CA PHE A 99 -0.73 9.80 -1.74
C PHE A 99 -1.72 8.83 -1.08
N ILE A 100 -2.99 8.86 -1.52
CA ILE A 100 -4.03 7.99 -0.97
C ILE A 100 -3.70 6.53 -1.22
N LYS A 101 -3.24 6.16 -2.42
CA LYS A 101 -2.76 4.80 -2.69
C LYS A 101 -1.66 4.39 -1.72
N MET A 102 -0.65 5.24 -1.51
CA MET A 102 0.46 4.92 -0.60
C MET A 102 -0.04 4.77 0.85
N ALA A 103 -0.88 5.67 1.35
CA ALA A 103 -1.41 5.63 2.71
C ALA A 103 -2.31 4.41 2.95
N VAL A 104 -3.25 4.14 2.04
CA VAL A 104 -4.16 2.99 2.10
C VAL A 104 -3.39 1.67 2.07
N SER A 105 -2.40 1.54 1.18
CA SER A 105 -1.52 0.36 1.13
C SER A 105 -0.69 0.20 2.40
N ALA A 106 -0.13 1.29 2.94
CA ALA A 106 0.70 1.25 4.14
C ALA A 106 -0.09 0.84 5.39
N ILE A 107 -1.32 1.34 5.52
CA ILE A 107 -2.21 1.02 6.65
C ILE A 107 -2.80 -0.39 6.51
N GLY A 108 -2.87 -0.92 5.28
CA GLY A 108 -3.40 -2.25 5.00
C GLY A 108 -4.92 -2.30 4.97
N PHE A 109 -5.57 -1.23 4.49
CA PHE A 109 -7.02 -1.25 4.29
C PHE A 109 -7.42 -2.24 3.19
N THR A 110 -8.57 -2.88 3.38
CA THR A 110 -9.15 -3.79 2.38
C THR A 110 -9.55 -3.03 1.13
N LEU A 111 -9.13 -3.53 -0.02
CA LEU A 111 -9.52 -2.99 -1.32
C LEU A 111 -10.65 -3.82 -1.90
N GLU A 112 -11.69 -3.13 -2.37
CA GLU A 112 -12.75 -3.73 -3.18
C GLU A 112 -12.44 -3.49 -4.64
N GLN A 113 -12.46 -4.55 -5.45
CA GLN A 113 -12.26 -4.42 -6.89
C GLN A 113 -13.44 -3.69 -7.51
N LYS A 114 -13.14 -2.62 -8.25
CA LYS A 114 -14.15 -1.77 -8.87
C LYS A 114 -13.61 -1.19 -10.17
N GLU A 115 -14.46 -1.24 -11.19
CA GLU A 115 -14.19 -0.64 -12.50
C GLU A 115 -13.96 0.88 -12.38
N GLY A 116 -13.00 1.38 -13.14
CA GLY A 116 -12.66 2.79 -13.22
C GLY A 116 -11.16 3.06 -13.34
N PRO A 117 -10.73 4.31 -13.11
CA PRO A 117 -9.30 4.65 -13.04
C PRO A 117 -8.55 3.80 -12.02
N TRP A 118 -7.24 3.62 -12.21
CA TRP A 118 -6.37 2.76 -11.37
C TRP A 118 -6.46 3.05 -9.85
N TYR A 119 -6.77 4.29 -9.47
CA TYR A 119 -6.86 4.72 -8.07
C TYR A 119 -8.22 4.41 -7.41
N THR A 120 -9.23 4.01 -8.19
CA THR A 120 -10.61 3.79 -7.72
C THR A 120 -10.71 2.92 -6.46
N PRO A 121 -10.08 1.72 -6.37
CA PRO A 121 -10.16 0.90 -5.17
C PRO A 121 -9.56 1.59 -3.94
N TYR A 122 -8.50 2.38 -4.11
CA TYR A 122 -7.84 3.08 -3.01
C TYR A 122 -8.65 4.28 -2.53
N ILE A 123 -9.23 5.06 -3.45
CA ILE A 123 -10.12 6.16 -3.10
C ILE A 123 -11.34 5.63 -2.33
N GLN A 124 -11.95 4.55 -2.80
CA GLN A 124 -13.08 3.93 -2.11
C GLN A 124 -12.69 3.44 -0.71
N ALA A 125 -11.56 2.74 -0.58
CA ALA A 125 -11.08 2.29 0.72
C ALA A 125 -10.82 3.46 1.68
N ALA A 126 -10.24 4.56 1.19
CA ALA A 126 -10.02 5.77 1.97
C ALA A 126 -11.33 6.44 2.40
N GLN A 127 -12.35 6.51 1.52
CA GLN A 127 -13.67 7.03 1.86
C GLN A 127 -14.38 6.15 2.90
N SER A 128 -14.41 4.83 2.71
CA SER A 128 -15.04 3.89 3.64
C SER A 128 -14.40 3.88 5.03
N ASN A 129 -13.11 4.21 5.12
CA ASN A 129 -12.37 4.35 6.39
C ASN A 129 -12.29 5.80 6.88
N ASN A 130 -13.08 6.70 6.28
CA ASN A 130 -13.19 8.10 6.68
C ASN A 130 -11.86 8.89 6.65
N VAL A 131 -10.93 8.50 5.76
CA VAL A 131 -9.65 9.20 5.54
C VAL A 131 -9.83 10.42 4.65
N ILE A 132 -10.71 10.35 3.66
CA ILE A 132 -11.04 11.45 2.75
C ILE A 132 -12.55 11.63 2.63
N GLY A 133 -12.99 12.85 2.33
CA GLY A 133 -14.39 13.20 2.12
C GLY A 133 -14.58 14.04 0.86
N ASP A 134 -15.81 14.05 0.35
CA ASP A 134 -16.15 14.68 -0.94
C ASP A 134 -16.06 16.21 -0.92
N LYS A 135 -16.06 16.82 0.28
CA LYS A 135 -15.93 18.27 0.46
C LYS A 135 -14.52 18.75 0.10
N GLU A 136 -13.51 18.01 0.54
CA GLU A 136 -12.10 18.40 0.36
C GLU A 136 -11.45 17.72 -0.85
N TYR A 137 -12.04 16.60 -1.31
CA TYR A 137 -11.55 15.82 -2.44
C TYR A 137 -12.62 15.74 -3.52
N ILE A 138 -12.58 16.69 -4.45
CA ILE A 138 -13.54 16.77 -5.55
C ILE A 138 -13.42 15.52 -6.41
N LYS A 139 -14.54 14.80 -6.57
CA LYS A 139 -14.61 13.60 -7.40
C LYS A 139 -14.13 13.90 -8.83
N GLY A 140 -13.11 13.17 -9.26
CA GLY A 140 -12.54 13.29 -10.61
C GLY A 140 -11.24 14.10 -10.67
N ASP A 141 -10.90 14.84 -9.60
CA ASP A 141 -9.69 15.66 -9.52
C ASP A 141 -8.57 14.95 -8.72
N TYR A 142 -8.42 13.64 -8.88
CA TYR A 142 -7.46 12.85 -8.08
C TYR A 142 -6.04 12.84 -8.65
N ASN A 143 -5.85 13.21 -9.92
CA ASN A 143 -4.54 13.23 -10.58
C ASN A 143 -3.78 14.55 -10.39
N THR A 144 -4.38 15.56 -9.77
CA THR A 144 -3.72 16.83 -9.48
C THR A 144 -2.85 16.75 -8.24
N ALA A 145 -1.88 17.66 -8.17
CA ALA A 145 -0.94 17.75 -7.07
C ALA A 145 -1.66 17.99 -5.74
N MET A 146 -1.29 17.22 -4.73
CA MET A 146 -1.89 17.32 -3.41
C MET A 146 -1.32 18.51 -2.64
N THR A 147 -2.21 19.35 -2.11
CA THR A 147 -1.83 20.46 -1.24
C THR A 147 -1.45 19.98 0.16
N ARG A 148 -0.67 20.78 0.89
CA ARG A 148 -0.33 20.50 2.29
C ARG A 148 -1.57 20.42 3.19
N LEU A 149 -2.59 21.25 2.96
CA LEU A 149 -3.84 21.18 3.71
C LEU A 149 -4.57 19.86 3.49
N GLU A 150 -4.76 19.45 2.23
CA GLU A 150 -5.38 18.16 1.91
C GLU A 150 -4.61 17.02 2.58
N MET A 151 -3.28 17.04 2.48
CA MET A 151 -2.43 16.03 3.10
C MET A 151 -2.58 16.00 4.62
N ALA A 152 -2.70 17.14 5.28
CA ALA A 152 -2.95 17.19 6.72
C ALA A 152 -4.29 16.58 7.10
N ILE A 153 -5.35 16.87 6.34
CA ILE A 153 -6.68 16.30 6.57
C ILE A 153 -6.62 14.78 6.47
N ALA A 154 -6.04 14.26 5.38
CA ALA A 154 -5.89 12.82 5.21
C ALA A 154 -4.97 12.19 6.26
N ALA A 155 -3.87 12.84 6.63
CA ALA A 155 -2.95 12.32 7.63
C ALA A 155 -3.56 12.23 9.03
N VAL A 156 -4.28 13.27 9.47
CA VAL A 156 -4.97 13.29 10.77
C VAL A 156 -6.02 12.18 10.82
N ARG A 157 -6.88 12.10 9.79
CA ARG A 157 -7.92 11.07 9.72
C ARG A 157 -7.34 9.66 9.62
N ALA A 158 -6.33 9.47 8.79
CA ALA A 158 -5.61 8.19 8.66
C ALA A 158 -4.91 7.79 9.96
N ALA A 159 -4.43 8.73 10.76
CA ALA A 159 -3.86 8.46 12.09
C ALA A 159 -4.92 8.08 13.14
N GLY A 160 -6.22 8.16 12.81
CA GLY A 160 -7.32 7.92 13.76
C GLY A 160 -7.60 9.12 14.67
N LEU A 161 -7.06 10.30 14.34
CA LEU A 161 -7.30 11.54 15.06
C LEU A 161 -8.51 12.27 14.48
N THR A 162 -9.12 13.15 15.28
CA THR A 162 -10.29 13.95 14.88
C THR A 162 -10.01 15.44 15.07
N ALA A 163 -10.67 16.27 14.26
CA ALA A 163 -10.64 17.73 14.37
C ALA A 163 -12.06 18.23 14.66
N ALA A 164 -12.22 19.26 15.49
CA ALA A 164 -13.53 19.85 15.76
C ALA A 164 -14.00 20.75 14.61
N THR A 165 -13.04 21.37 13.90
CA THR A 165 -13.32 22.20 12.71
C THR A 165 -12.36 21.90 11.57
N ASP A 166 -12.78 22.18 10.33
CA ASP A 166 -11.92 22.01 9.14
C ASP A 166 -10.65 22.87 9.20
N GLY A 167 -10.66 23.97 9.95
CA GLY A 167 -9.48 24.81 10.16
C GLY A 167 -8.42 24.20 11.07
N GLU A 168 -8.75 23.17 11.86
CA GLU A 168 -7.85 22.62 12.89
C GLU A 168 -6.93 21.50 12.39
N TYR A 169 -7.19 20.93 11.21
CA TYR A 169 -6.41 19.79 10.72
C TYR A 169 -4.91 20.06 10.66
N MET A 170 -4.50 21.25 10.20
CA MET A 170 -3.08 21.63 10.16
C MET A 170 -2.48 21.75 11.58
N LEU A 171 -3.24 22.30 12.52
CA LEU A 171 -2.80 22.43 13.91
C LEU A 171 -2.63 21.06 14.56
N ILE A 172 -3.60 20.16 14.36
CA ILE A 172 -3.57 18.81 14.92
C ILE A 172 -2.46 17.99 14.28
N ALA A 173 -2.30 18.07 12.96
CA ALA A 173 -1.19 17.42 12.26
C ALA A 173 0.17 17.89 12.79
N THR A 174 0.31 19.20 13.06
CA THR A 174 1.55 19.76 13.61
C THR A 174 1.78 19.33 15.06
N LYS A 175 0.74 19.43 15.92
CA LYS A 175 0.81 19.06 17.34
C LYS A 175 1.15 17.60 17.56
N ASN A 176 0.69 16.71 16.67
CA ASN A 176 0.98 15.28 16.72
C ASN A 176 2.20 14.89 15.88
N GLY A 177 2.99 15.87 15.41
CA GLY A 177 4.22 15.62 14.65
C GLY A 177 4.00 15.03 13.26
N LEU A 178 2.76 14.82 12.79
CA LEU A 178 2.46 14.26 11.48
C LEU A 178 3.01 15.13 10.34
N ILE A 179 2.92 16.46 10.47
CA ILE A 179 3.42 17.42 9.47
C ILE A 179 4.24 18.50 10.18
N HIS A 180 5.33 18.92 9.56
CA HIS A 180 6.12 20.07 10.03
C HIS A 180 5.77 21.36 9.25
N GLY A 181 5.71 22.48 9.96
CA GLY A 181 5.62 23.81 9.35
C GLY A 181 6.89 24.18 8.59
N THR A 182 6.85 25.23 7.77
CA THR A 182 7.99 25.66 6.93
C THR A 182 9.06 26.44 7.70
N GLY A 183 8.96 26.50 9.04
CA GLY A 183 9.75 27.38 9.90
C GLY A 183 9.22 28.82 9.83
N LYS A 184 9.26 29.56 10.95
CA LYS A 184 8.69 30.92 11.15
C LYS A 184 7.17 31.00 11.42
N GLY A 185 6.52 29.91 11.82
CA GLY A 185 5.08 29.91 12.13
C GLY A 185 4.14 29.90 10.92
N ASN A 186 4.69 29.84 9.70
CA ASN A 186 3.91 29.67 8.48
C ASN A 186 3.70 28.19 8.19
N LEU A 187 2.46 27.83 7.84
CA LEU A 187 2.07 26.45 7.53
C LEU A 187 1.96 26.18 6.02
N ASP A 188 2.10 27.22 5.18
CA ASP A 188 1.93 27.25 3.72
C ASP A 188 0.97 26.16 3.22
N THR A 189 -0.32 26.43 3.38
CA THR A 189 -1.38 25.44 3.19
C THR A 189 -1.59 25.03 1.74
N LEU A 190 -1.15 25.88 0.79
CA LEU A 190 -1.34 25.68 -0.66
C LEU A 190 -0.11 25.10 -1.35
N ALA A 191 1.06 25.14 -0.71
CA ALA A 191 2.25 24.50 -1.28
C ALA A 191 2.00 23.01 -1.55
N THR A 192 2.56 22.53 -2.66
CA THR A 192 2.51 21.12 -3.05
C THR A 192 3.50 20.31 -2.25
N THR A 193 3.20 19.03 -2.11
CA THR A 193 4.00 18.07 -1.32
C THR A 193 4.74 17.11 -2.24
N THR A 194 5.95 16.70 -1.85
CA THR A 194 6.77 15.79 -2.65
C THR A 194 6.51 14.33 -2.30
N ARG A 195 6.82 13.39 -3.20
CA ARG A 195 6.76 11.94 -2.92
C ARG A 195 7.54 11.55 -1.66
N ALA A 196 8.74 12.11 -1.44
CA ALA A 196 9.51 11.81 -0.23
C ALA A 196 8.83 12.32 1.04
N GLN A 197 8.25 13.52 1.02
CA GLN A 197 7.49 14.06 2.15
C GLN A 197 6.27 13.18 2.47
N SER A 198 5.57 12.71 1.45
CA SER A 198 4.46 11.77 1.61
C SER A 198 4.85 10.50 2.35
N VAL A 199 5.98 9.90 1.99
CA VAL A 199 6.48 8.69 2.66
C VAL A 199 6.74 8.95 4.14
N VAL A 200 7.42 10.05 4.45
CA VAL A 200 7.72 10.43 5.84
C VAL A 200 6.44 10.64 6.65
N ILE A 201 5.44 11.30 6.07
CA ILE A 201 4.14 11.52 6.73
C ILE A 201 3.42 10.19 6.94
N ILE A 202 3.46 9.26 5.98
CA ILE A 202 2.87 7.93 6.12
C ILE A 202 3.55 7.13 7.23
N GLU A 203 4.88 7.13 7.31
CA GLU A 203 5.60 6.48 8.41
C GLU A 203 5.19 7.04 9.79
N ARG A 204 4.96 8.35 9.87
CA ARG A 204 4.46 9.00 11.09
C ARG A 204 3.02 8.61 11.43
N ILE A 205 2.15 8.53 10.42
CA ILE A 205 0.78 8.02 10.59
C ILE A 205 0.82 6.61 11.19
N LEU A 206 1.68 5.72 10.67
CA LEU A 206 1.80 4.35 11.17
C LEU A 206 2.26 4.31 12.64
N LYS A 207 3.24 5.15 13.00
CA LYS A 207 3.71 5.28 14.39
C LYS A 207 2.61 5.75 15.34
N VAL A 208 1.89 6.81 14.96
CA VAL A 208 0.77 7.33 15.78
C VAL A 208 -0.33 6.27 15.93
N ARG A 209 -0.66 5.53 14.85
CA ARG A 209 -1.62 4.41 14.91
C ARG A 209 -1.14 3.26 15.81
N ALA A 210 0.16 3.07 15.94
CA ALA A 210 0.77 2.10 16.86
C ALA A 210 0.82 2.61 18.32
N GLY A 211 0.37 3.85 18.58
CA GLY A 211 0.38 4.45 19.92
C GLY A 211 1.68 5.17 20.28
N GLU A 212 2.59 5.37 19.31
CA GLU A 212 3.83 6.13 19.53
C GLU A 212 3.56 7.64 19.54
N ILE A 213 4.33 8.37 20.37
CA ILE A 213 4.37 9.84 20.38
C ILE A 213 5.57 10.26 19.53
N LEU A 214 5.36 11.24 18.65
CA LEU A 214 6.37 11.75 17.71
C LEU A 214 7.15 12.96 18.24
#